data_AF-A0A961AK69-F1
#
_entry.id   AF-A0A961AK69-F1
#
_cell.length_a   1.000
_cell.length_b   1.000
_cell.length_c   1.000
_cell.angle_alpha   90.00
_cell.angle_beta   90.00
_cell.angle_gamma   90.00
#
_symmetry.space_group_name_H-M   'P 1'
#
loop_
_entity.id
_entity.type
_entity.pdbx_description
1 polymer ?
#
loop_
_entity_poly.entity_id
_entity_poly.type
_entity_poly.pdbx_seq_one_letter_code
_entity_poly.pdbx_strand_id
1 'polypeptide(L)'
;MDFPSFYLDHLAGGRLIIGLIASLHVLINHPLAVGAYPLLTWMEWWAHKNNRPDVDHLAYRITFVVFIVTTTVGAMTGVGIWLSTSIFAPFAIGSLLRVFFWGWFLEWLVFISEVALILWWFLSWKKADKPEKKRKHIKIG
;
A
#
# COMPACT_ATOMS: atom_id res chain seq x y z
N MET A 1 8.05 -26.65 -20.57
CA MET A 1 8.11 -25.18 -20.61
C MET A 1 9.53 -24.84 -20.22
N ASP A 2 10.37 -24.49 -21.18
CA ASP A 2 11.75 -24.09 -20.91
C ASP A 2 11.76 -22.64 -20.45
N PHE A 3 12.40 -22.38 -19.31
CA PHE A 3 12.50 -21.06 -18.70
C PHE A 3 13.77 -20.34 -19.16
N PRO A 4 13.80 -18.99 -19.11
CA PRO A 4 14.94 -18.22 -19.58
C PRO A 4 16.25 -18.56 -18.85
N SER A 5 17.37 -18.33 -19.52
CA SER A 5 18.75 -18.66 -19.08
C SER A 5 19.24 -17.95 -17.81
N PHE A 6 18.43 -17.08 -17.20
CA PHE A 6 18.74 -16.35 -15.96
C PHE A 6 18.20 -17.03 -14.69
N TYR A 7 17.73 -18.28 -14.78
CA TYR A 7 17.29 -19.07 -13.64
C TYR A 7 18.47 -19.45 -12.74
N LEU A 8 18.53 -18.85 -11.54
CA LEU A 8 19.62 -19.02 -10.58
C LEU A 8 19.18 -19.94 -9.43
N ASP A 9 18.86 -21.21 -9.74
CA ASP A 9 18.51 -22.23 -8.73
C ASP A 9 19.69 -22.54 -7.77
N HIS A 10 20.92 -22.42 -8.28
CA HIS A 10 22.14 -22.76 -7.55
C HIS A 10 22.55 -21.70 -6.51
N LEU A 11 21.86 -20.55 -6.44
CA LEU A 11 22.05 -19.58 -5.36
C LEU A 11 21.32 -20.07 -4.11
N ALA A 12 22.04 -20.84 -3.30
CA ALA A 12 21.64 -21.21 -1.95
C ALA A 12 21.25 -19.94 -1.16
N GLY A 13 19.94 -19.67 -1.05
CA GLY A 13 19.41 -18.46 -0.42
C GLY A 13 18.30 -17.73 -1.19
N GLY A 14 18.04 -18.04 -2.46
CA GLY A 14 16.98 -17.36 -3.25
C GLY A 14 15.59 -17.40 -2.58
N ARG A 15 15.23 -18.54 -1.96
CA ARG A 15 13.97 -18.70 -1.20
C ARG A 15 13.97 -17.90 0.11
N LEU A 16 15.11 -17.76 0.76
CA LEU A 16 15.26 -16.91 1.95
C LEU A 16 15.10 -15.43 1.60
N ILE A 17 15.66 -14.99 0.46
CA ILE A 17 15.50 -13.62 -0.04
C ILE A 17 14.03 -13.31 -0.31
N ILE A 18 13.31 -14.21 -0.98
CA ILE A 18 11.86 -14.06 -1.19
C ILE A 18 11.14 -13.93 0.17
N GLY A 19 11.44 -14.81 1.12
CA GLY A 19 10.83 -14.79 2.45
C GLY A 19 11.09 -13.51 3.23
N LEU A 20 12.32 -12.98 3.17
CA LEU A 20 12.71 -11.72 3.82
C LEU A 20 11.97 -10.53 3.22
N ILE A 21 11.97 -10.39 1.88
CA ILE A 21 11.27 -9.29 1.20
C ILE A 21 9.76 -9.38 1.46
N ALA A 22 9.18 -10.58 1.41
CA ALA A 22 7.76 -10.79 1.70
C ALA A 22 7.41 -10.42 3.16
N SER A 23 8.26 -10.80 4.12
CA SER A 23 8.06 -10.46 5.54
C SER A 23 8.12 -8.94 5.76
N LEU A 24 9.09 -8.26 5.16
CA LEU A 24 9.20 -6.80 5.22
C LEU A 24 7.99 -6.12 4.57
N HIS A 25 7.55 -6.61 3.42
CA HIS A 25 6.39 -6.07 2.71
C HIS A 25 5.12 -6.14 3.58
N VAL A 26 4.86 -7.29 4.19
CA VAL A 26 3.70 -7.48 5.08
C VAL A 26 3.82 -6.60 6.32
N LEU A 27 4.99 -6.56 6.95
CA LEU A 27 5.24 -5.77 8.16
C LEU A 27 4.98 -4.27 7.96
N ILE A 28 5.24 -3.76 6.76
CA ILE A 28 5.03 -2.35 6.42
C ILE A 28 3.60 -2.11 5.95
N ASN A 29 3.10 -2.87 4.98
CA ASN A 29 1.83 -2.57 4.32
C ASN A 29 0.61 -2.89 5.17
N HIS A 30 0.61 -3.97 5.96
CA HIS A 30 -0.56 -4.29 6.78
C HIS A 30 -0.89 -3.17 7.80
N PRO A 31 0.07 -2.69 8.62
CA PRO A 31 -0.23 -1.62 9.56
C PRO A 31 -0.34 -0.25 8.89
N LEU A 32 0.50 0.07 7.91
CA LEU A 32 0.58 1.43 7.37
C LEU A 32 -0.30 1.66 6.15
N ALA A 33 -0.31 0.73 5.19
CA ALA A 33 -1.11 0.89 3.97
C ALA A 33 -2.59 0.56 4.20
N VAL A 34 -2.89 -0.46 5.02
CA VAL A 34 -4.28 -0.86 5.28
C VAL A 34 -4.79 -0.33 6.62
N GLY A 35 -3.99 -0.44 7.68
CA GLY A 35 -4.43 -0.10 9.04
C GLY A 35 -4.49 1.41 9.36
N ALA A 36 -3.60 2.21 8.78
CA ALA A 36 -3.45 3.60 9.20
C ALA A 36 -4.53 4.53 8.64
N TYR A 37 -4.99 4.33 7.39
CA TYR A 37 -5.94 5.26 6.77
C TYR A 37 -7.31 5.31 7.47
N PRO A 38 -7.95 4.19 7.87
CA PRO A 38 -9.19 4.26 8.65
C PRO A 38 -9.01 5.04 9.97
N LEU A 39 -7.85 4.89 10.62
CA LEU A 39 -7.52 5.63 11.83
C LEU A 39 -7.33 7.12 11.55
N LEU A 40 -6.66 7.48 10.45
CA LEU A 40 -6.43 8.86 10.05
C LEU A 40 -7.72 9.57 9.62
N THR A 41 -8.60 8.90 8.88
CA THR A 41 -9.95 9.39 8.56
C THR A 41 -10.76 9.59 9.84
N TRP A 42 -10.67 8.65 10.80
CA TRP A 42 -11.34 8.80 12.10
C TRP A 42 -10.78 10.00 12.89
N MET A 43 -9.46 10.19 12.91
CA MET A 43 -8.82 11.35 13.56
C MET A 43 -9.30 12.67 12.93
N GLU A 44 -9.40 12.72 11.60
CA GLU A 44 -9.92 13.87 10.87
C GLU A 44 -11.39 14.16 11.23
N TRP A 45 -12.24 13.12 11.23
CA TRP A 45 -13.63 13.25 11.63
C TRP A 45 -13.78 13.73 13.08
N TRP A 46 -12.99 13.16 13.98
CA TRP A 46 -13.00 13.54 15.39
C TRP A 46 -12.51 14.97 15.60
N ALA A 47 -11.49 15.39 14.85
CA ALA A 47 -11.00 16.76 14.86
C ALA A 47 -12.08 17.74 14.38
N HIS A 48 -12.80 17.40 13.31
CA HIS A 48 -13.92 18.19 12.80
C HIS A 48 -15.07 18.30 13.81
N LYS A 49 -15.45 17.18 14.43
CA LYS A 49 -16.54 17.13 15.41
C LYS A 49 -16.25 17.95 16.67
N ASN A 50 -15.00 17.98 17.13
CA ASN A 50 -14.59 18.65 18.36
C ASN A 50 -13.96 20.04 18.14
N ASN A 51 -13.99 20.59 16.92
CA ASN A 51 -13.36 21.87 16.56
C ASN A 51 -11.87 21.94 16.97
N ARG A 52 -11.12 20.86 16.70
CA ARG A 52 -9.71 20.66 17.07
C ARG A 52 -8.79 20.77 15.85
N PRO A 53 -8.42 21.99 15.39
CA PRO A 53 -7.56 22.17 14.20
C PRO A 53 -6.14 21.65 14.41
N ASP A 54 -5.69 21.54 15.66
CA ASP A 54 -4.42 20.92 16.06
C ASP A 54 -4.35 19.45 15.66
N VAL A 55 -5.43 18.69 15.88
CA VAL A 55 -5.49 17.26 15.54
C VAL A 55 -5.69 17.06 14.04
N ASP A 56 -6.44 17.93 13.38
CA ASP A 56 -6.57 17.91 11.92
C ASP A 56 -5.20 18.09 11.24
N HIS A 57 -4.42 19.07 11.71
CA HIS A 57 -3.08 19.32 11.18
C HIS A 57 -2.12 18.17 11.49
N LEU A 58 -2.28 17.50 12.64
CA LEU A 58 -1.51 16.31 12.98
C LEU A 58 -1.86 15.15 12.04
N ALA A 59 -3.15 14.88 11.81
CA ALA A 59 -3.62 13.83 10.89
C ALA A 59 -3.08 14.06 9.46
N TYR A 60 -3.10 15.32 8.98
CA TYR A 60 -2.49 15.68 7.69
C TYR A 60 -0.98 15.36 7.63
N ARG A 61 -0.21 15.70 8.68
CA ARG A 61 1.23 15.40 8.74
C ARG A 61 1.51 13.90 8.79
N ILE A 62 0.76 13.15 9.58
CA ILE A 62 0.92 11.69 9.67
C ILE A 62 0.56 11.05 8.33
N THR A 63 -0.54 11.47 7.70
CA THR A 63 -0.93 10.99 6.36
C THR A 63 0.19 11.17 5.34
N PHE A 64 0.87 12.33 5.34
CA PHE A 64 2.01 12.55 4.45
C PHE A 64 3.13 11.53 4.66
N VAL A 65 3.53 11.30 5.91
CA VAL A 65 4.61 10.34 6.23
C VAL A 65 4.19 8.91 5.87
N VAL A 66 2.99 8.50 6.28
CA VAL A 66 2.44 7.17 5.98
C VAL A 66 2.39 6.95 4.47
N PHE A 67 1.82 7.90 3.72
CA PHE A 67 1.70 7.81 2.27
C PHE A 67 3.06 7.68 1.59
N ILE A 68 4.06 8.46 1.98
CA ILE A 68 5.39 8.35 1.38
C ILE A 68 6.01 6.99 1.70
N VAL A 69 5.94 6.52 2.95
CA VAL A 69 6.52 5.23 3.34
C VAL A 69 5.85 4.06 2.62
N THR A 70 4.52 4.05 2.52
CA THR A 70 3.77 2.97 1.88
C THR A 70 3.95 2.98 0.36
N THR A 71 3.88 4.15 -0.29
CA THR A 71 4.04 4.25 -1.75
C THR A 71 5.48 4.07 -2.22
N THR A 72 6.48 4.30 -1.36
CA THR A 72 7.88 4.02 -1.69
C THR A 72 8.28 2.62 -1.24
N VAL A 73 8.48 2.41 0.06
CA VAL A 73 8.97 1.14 0.61
C VAL A 73 7.97 0.01 0.40
N GLY A 74 6.69 0.28 0.63
CA GLY A 74 5.63 -0.72 0.43
C GLY A 74 5.53 -1.16 -1.04
N ALA A 75 5.42 -0.22 -1.97
CA ALA A 75 5.34 -0.55 -3.40
C ALA A 75 6.62 -1.19 -3.94
N MET A 76 7.81 -0.69 -3.56
CA MET A 76 9.09 -1.25 -3.99
C MET A 76 9.28 -2.69 -3.52
N THR A 77 8.93 -2.98 -2.26
CA THR A 77 9.01 -4.35 -1.75
C THR A 77 8.02 -5.28 -2.45
N GLY A 78 6.83 -4.79 -2.83
CA GLY A 78 5.85 -5.57 -3.61
C GLY A 78 6.38 -5.94 -4.99
N VAL A 79 6.94 -4.97 -5.72
CA VAL A 79 7.64 -5.23 -7.00
C VAL A 79 8.82 -6.18 -6.80
N GLY A 80 9.54 -6.03 -5.68
CA GLY A 80 10.65 -6.92 -5.30
C GLY A 80 10.23 -8.38 -5.12
N ILE A 81 9.04 -8.66 -4.57
CA ILE A 81 8.50 -10.02 -4.47
C ILE A 81 8.25 -10.59 -5.87
N TRP A 82 7.63 -9.84 -6.77
CA TRP A 82 7.38 -10.28 -8.15
C TRP A 82 8.68 -10.58 -8.91
N LEU A 83 9.67 -9.71 -8.78
CA LEU A 83 10.97 -9.89 -9.43
C LEU A 83 11.70 -11.11 -8.86
N SER A 84 11.81 -11.21 -7.53
CA SER A 84 12.54 -12.29 -6.87
C SER A 84 11.90 -13.66 -7.09
N THR A 85 10.56 -13.76 -7.05
CA THR A 85 9.84 -15.02 -7.33
C THR A 85 9.97 -15.43 -8.80
N SER A 86 10.00 -14.48 -9.73
CA SER A 86 10.23 -14.77 -11.15
C SER A 86 11.64 -15.28 -11.44
N ILE A 87 12.65 -14.80 -10.70
CA ILE A 87 14.06 -15.20 -10.86
C ILE A 87 14.35 -16.54 -10.17
N PHE A 88 13.94 -16.67 -8.90
CA PHE A 88 14.34 -17.80 -8.05
C PHE A 88 13.31 -18.93 -7.98
N ALA A 89 12.05 -18.68 -8.36
CA ALA A 89 10.98 -19.70 -8.28
C ALA A 89 9.93 -19.59 -9.42
N PRO A 90 10.35 -19.56 -10.70
CA PRO A 90 9.46 -19.32 -11.84
C PRO A 90 8.36 -20.38 -11.99
N PHE A 91 8.65 -21.66 -11.68
CA PHE A 91 7.65 -22.73 -11.70
C PHE A 91 6.55 -22.53 -10.65
N ALA A 92 6.92 -22.04 -9.46
CA ALA A 92 5.98 -21.82 -8.37
C ALA A 92 5.07 -20.62 -8.68
N ILE A 93 5.65 -19.48 -9.07
CA ILE A 93 4.85 -18.28 -9.41
C ILE A 93 3.97 -18.52 -10.64
N GLY A 94 4.48 -19.23 -11.65
CA GLY A 94 3.68 -19.61 -12.83
C GLY A 94 2.52 -20.55 -12.51
N SER A 95 2.68 -21.43 -11.51
CA SER A 95 1.60 -22.31 -11.04
C SER A 95 0.58 -21.54 -10.20
N LEU A 96 1.03 -20.65 -9.32
CA LEU A 96 0.17 -19.77 -8.53
C LEU A 96 -0.65 -18.85 -9.42
N LEU A 97 -0.06 -18.26 -10.47
CA LEU A 97 -0.77 -17.42 -11.42
C LEU A 97 -1.95 -18.14 -12.06
N ARG A 98 -1.87 -19.45 -12.36
CA ARG A 98 -3.01 -20.19 -12.93
C ARG A 98 -4.20 -20.32 -11.98
N VAL A 99 -3.99 -20.21 -10.68
CA VAL A 99 -5.03 -20.38 -9.65
C VAL A 99 -5.49 -19.03 -9.10
N PHE A 100 -4.56 -18.10 -8.86
CA PHE A 100 -4.79 -16.84 -8.15
C PHE A 100 -4.81 -15.62 -9.05
N PHE A 101 -4.76 -15.77 -10.39
CA PHE A 101 -4.74 -14.65 -11.33
C PHE A 101 -5.77 -13.57 -10.99
N TRP A 102 -7.04 -13.95 -10.84
CA TRP A 102 -8.12 -13.01 -10.56
C TRP A 102 -8.04 -12.38 -9.16
N GLY A 103 -7.56 -13.12 -8.17
CA GLY A 103 -7.36 -12.60 -6.82
C GLY A 103 -6.29 -11.52 -6.79
N TRP A 104 -5.11 -11.80 -7.37
CA TRP A 104 -4.04 -10.81 -7.48
C TRP A 104 -4.42 -9.66 -8.41
N PHE A 105 -5.13 -9.91 -9.51
CA PHE A 105 -5.59 -8.84 -10.39
C PHE A 105 -6.54 -7.87 -9.65
N LEU A 106 -7.46 -8.39 -8.85
CA LEU A 106 -8.35 -7.57 -8.02
C LEU A 106 -7.58 -6.79 -6.96
N GLU A 107 -6.60 -7.42 -6.29
CA GLU A 107 -5.71 -6.75 -5.33
C GLU A 107 -5.02 -5.54 -5.97
N TRP A 108 -4.49 -5.68 -7.19
CA TRP A 108 -3.88 -4.57 -7.94
C TRP A 108 -4.86 -3.45 -8.27
N LEU A 109 -6.09 -3.78 -8.68
CA LEU A 109 -7.11 -2.76 -8.94
C LEU A 109 -7.50 -2.00 -7.68
N VAL A 110 -7.67 -2.70 -6.56
CA VAL A 110 -7.96 -2.11 -5.26
C VAL A 110 -6.81 -1.22 -4.81
N PHE A 111 -5.57 -1.68 -4.92
CA PHE A 111 -4.37 -0.92 -4.57
C PHE A 111 -4.23 0.37 -5.37
N ILE A 112 -4.40 0.32 -6.69
CA ILE A 112 -4.35 1.53 -7.55
C ILE A 112 -5.46 2.50 -7.17
N SER A 113 -6.67 1.98 -6.94
CA SER A 113 -7.82 2.81 -6.54
C SER A 113 -7.60 3.46 -5.17
N GLU A 114 -7.06 2.72 -4.21
CA GLU A 114 -6.73 3.20 -2.87
C GLU A 114 -5.69 4.33 -2.93
N VAL A 115 -4.59 4.14 -3.65
CA VAL A 115 -3.56 5.17 -3.84
C VAL A 115 -4.14 6.42 -4.49
N ALA A 116 -4.99 6.27 -5.51
CA ALA A 116 -5.64 7.40 -6.18
C ALA A 116 -6.58 8.17 -5.23
N LEU A 117 -7.37 7.45 -4.42
CA LEU A 117 -8.29 8.04 -3.45
C LEU A 117 -7.53 8.76 -2.33
N ILE A 118 -6.49 8.14 -1.76
CA ILE A 118 -5.65 8.77 -0.72
C ILE A 118 -4.95 10.00 -1.27
N LEU A 119 -4.41 9.94 -2.49
CA LEU A 119 -3.76 11.08 -3.12
C LEU A 119 -4.77 12.23 -3.32
N TRP A 120 -5.98 11.91 -3.78
CA TRP A 120 -7.04 12.90 -3.91
C TRP A 120 -7.46 13.49 -2.56
N TRP A 121 -7.65 12.65 -1.54
CA TRP A 121 -7.96 13.05 -0.17
C TRP A 121 -6.85 13.95 0.41
N PHE A 122 -5.59 13.57 0.28
CA PHE A 122 -4.45 14.35 0.76
C PHE A 122 -4.32 15.72 0.05
N LEU A 123 -4.42 15.75 -1.28
CA LEU A 123 -4.29 16.99 -2.06
C LEU A 123 -5.47 17.95 -1.88
N SER A 124 -6.66 17.42 -1.57
CA SER A 124 -7.87 18.23 -1.33
C SER A 124 -8.00 18.72 0.11
N TRP A 125 -7.18 18.21 1.05
CA TRP A 125 -7.25 18.55 2.47
C TRP A 125 -7.23 20.05 2.76
N LYS A 126 -6.28 20.79 2.17
CA LYS A 126 -6.16 22.25 2.37
C LYS A 126 -7.29 23.05 1.72
N LYS A 127 -8.00 22.47 0.74
CA LYS A 127 -9.15 23.10 0.06
C LYS A 127 -10.46 22.90 0.84
N ALA A 128 -10.47 22.02 1.84
CA ALA A 128 -11.60 21.72 2.70
C ALA A 128 -11.71 22.73 3.88
N ASP A 129 -11.71 24.02 3.56
CA ASP A 129 -11.70 25.15 4.49
C ASP A 129 -13.03 25.37 5.23
N LYS A 130 -14.15 25.12 4.55
CA LYS A 130 -15.50 25.29 5.09
C LYS A 130 -16.00 23.99 5.75
N PRO A 131 -16.79 24.07 6.83
CA PRO A 131 -17.33 22.90 7.53
C PRO A 131 -18.08 21.91 6.61
N GLU A 132 -18.83 22.43 5.64
CA GLU A 132 -19.57 21.60 4.66
C GLU A 132 -18.64 20.86 3.69
N LYS A 133 -17.56 21.53 3.25
CA LYS A 133 -16.55 20.91 2.39
C LYS A 133 -15.74 19.86 3.15
N LYS A 134 -15.43 20.13 4.42
CA LYS A 134 -14.73 19.18 5.31
C LYS A 134 -15.53 17.89 5.51
N ARG A 135 -16.86 17.99 5.68
CA ARG A 135 -17.73 16.80 5.71
C ARG A 135 -17.72 15.98 4.42
N LYS A 136 -17.63 16.63 3.25
CA LYS A 136 -17.51 15.92 1.97
C LYS A 136 -16.14 15.28 1.82
N HIS A 137 -15.10 15.96 2.28
CA HIS A 137 -13.71 15.50 2.25
C HIS A 137 -13.50 14.27 3.14
N ILE A 138 -14.05 14.25 4.36
CA ILE A 138 -14.05 13.09 5.27
C ILE A 138 -14.74 11.85 4.67
N LYS A 139 -15.70 12.01 3.74
CA LYS A 139 -16.37 10.87 3.08
C LYS A 139 -15.52 10.21 2.00
N ILE A 140 -14.44 10.87 1.57
CA ILE A 140 -13.51 10.33 0.58
C ILE A 140 -12.53 9.38 1.27
N GLY A 141 -12.07 9.77 2.46
CA GLY A 141 -11.29 8.91 3.35
C GLY A 141 -12.14 7.87 4.04
#